data_AF-A0A535TIR6-F1
#
_entry.id   AF-A0A535TIR6-F1
#
_cell.length_a   1.000
_cell.length_b   1.000
_cell.length_c   1.000
_cell.angle_alpha   90.00
_cell.angle_beta   90.00
_cell.angle_gamma   90.00
#
_symmetry.space_group_name_H-M   'P 1'
#
loop_
_entity.id
_entity.type
_entity.pdbx_description
1 polymer ?
#
loop_
_entity_poly.entity_id
_entity_poly.type
_entity_poly.pdbx_seq_one_letter_code
_entity_poly.pdbx_strand_id
1 'polypeptide(L)'
;MINEIKSIELFASILFISHIDAKGGSLPKKPIPTLTGRTVRCLLFDLGDTLWFRKDLAVWQQLENASNAQAAALLRQTVAPVSLLDRSDIALGQHLRDATDEQIRIMIRQDPGLEPDCAHAVVQVLQQWSIEGVTRDIGAAVFEALRVRIPGSRPLFDDVLSTLTILQQRGFQLGIVTNRHWGGQLFQEDLQTLGLLNFFDPRHIAISADLGIRKPNPAIFLHALNALHIPPEEAVMVGDSLKADIPGSKMLGIFTVWKPKPGVRRQTHLIATGATTAALSTPIFPEEGYGGERYDNLSEGLLITDDDYVLAHVQNREGRWDQHMQSDIEPDLIIENVSDLLDIFTEVGVQ
;
A
#
# COMPACT_ATOMS: atom_id res chain seq x y z
N MET A 1 27.96 -67.91 -13.38
CA MET A 1 28.10 -67.01 -12.20
C MET A 1 26.70 -66.50 -11.89
N ILE A 2 25.95 -67.25 -11.07
CA ILE A 2 25.65 -66.98 -9.64
C ILE A 2 24.53 -65.94 -9.46
N ASN A 3 23.35 -66.49 -9.09
CA ASN A 3 22.28 -66.10 -8.14
C ASN A 3 21.68 -64.67 -8.19
N GLU A 4 20.36 -64.47 -8.36
CA GLU A 4 19.17 -64.82 -7.53
C GLU A 4 18.95 -63.99 -6.25
N ILE A 5 17.84 -63.21 -6.27
CA ILE A 5 16.71 -63.18 -5.30
C ILE A 5 16.85 -62.47 -3.91
N LYS A 6 15.73 -61.79 -3.52
CA LYS A 6 15.22 -61.26 -2.21
C LYS A 6 15.65 -59.84 -1.82
N SER A 7 14.77 -58.84 -1.64
CA SER A 7 13.52 -58.67 -0.85
C SER A 7 13.74 -58.47 0.66
N ILE A 8 13.05 -57.44 1.20
CA ILE A 8 12.44 -57.30 2.56
C ILE A 8 13.12 -56.39 3.61
N GLU A 9 12.40 -55.28 3.88
CA GLU A 9 11.97 -54.66 5.16
C GLU A 9 12.96 -54.14 6.23
N LEU A 10 12.74 -52.89 6.71
CA LEU A 10 12.09 -52.53 8.00
C LEU A 10 12.21 -50.99 8.20
N PHE A 11 11.19 -50.15 7.98
CA PHE A 11 10.09 -49.71 8.86
C PHE A 11 10.41 -49.36 10.33
N ALA A 12 10.01 -48.12 10.69
CA ALA A 12 9.54 -47.62 12.00
C ALA A 12 10.61 -47.45 13.11
N SER A 13 10.64 -46.44 13.99
CA SER A 13 9.66 -45.49 14.53
C SER A 13 10.50 -44.32 15.13
N ILE A 14 10.01 -43.09 15.34
CA ILE A 14 9.01 -42.73 16.35
C ILE A 14 8.18 -41.54 15.86
N LEU A 15 6.87 -41.76 15.96
CA LEU A 15 5.74 -40.86 15.76
C LEU A 15 5.25 -40.33 17.12
N PHE A 16 4.36 -39.32 17.04
CA PHE A 16 3.40 -38.81 18.05
C PHE A 16 3.97 -37.84 19.11
N ILE A 17 3.35 -36.68 19.40
CA ILE A 17 1.93 -36.33 19.59
C ILE A 17 1.72 -34.87 19.11
N SER A 18 0.95 -34.56 18.06
CA SER A 18 -0.50 -34.28 18.04
C SER A 18 -1.06 -33.45 19.22
N HIS A 19 -1.06 -32.12 19.09
CA HIS A 19 -2.26 -31.33 19.42
C HIS A 19 -2.44 -30.23 18.39
N ILE A 20 -3.42 -30.47 17.52
CA ILE A 20 -4.11 -29.46 16.73
C ILE A 20 -4.93 -28.67 17.75
N ASP A 21 -4.57 -27.41 17.98
CA ASP A 21 -5.54 -26.43 18.44
C ASP A 21 -6.14 -25.76 17.21
N ALA A 22 -7.44 -25.96 17.05
CA ALA A 22 -8.23 -25.50 15.94
C ALA A 22 -8.49 -24.00 16.06
N LYS A 23 -7.63 -23.16 15.51
CA LYS A 23 -8.00 -21.82 15.00
C LYS A 23 -7.23 -21.53 13.71
N GLY A 24 -7.99 -21.32 12.64
CA GLY A 24 -7.49 -21.28 11.26
C GLY A 24 -6.50 -20.16 10.98
N GLY A 25 -5.40 -20.55 10.35
CA GLY A 25 -4.44 -19.70 9.66
C GLY A 25 -3.42 -20.64 9.01
N SER A 26 -3.52 -20.89 7.69
CA SER A 26 -2.57 -21.75 7.00
C SER A 26 -1.34 -20.94 6.58
N LEU A 27 -0.23 -21.09 7.32
CA LEU A 27 1.08 -20.59 6.89
C LEU A 27 1.48 -21.20 5.53
N PRO A 28 2.24 -20.47 4.68
CA PRO A 28 2.62 -20.95 3.35
C PRO A 28 3.47 -22.23 3.42
N LYS A 29 3.15 -23.19 2.55
CA LYS A 29 3.76 -24.53 2.41
C LYS A 29 5.18 -24.56 1.80
N LYS A 30 5.81 -23.40 1.56
CA LYS A 30 7.20 -23.31 1.07
C LYS A 30 8.11 -22.94 2.26
N PRO A 31 9.32 -23.52 2.38
CA PRO A 31 10.30 -23.01 3.33
C PRO A 31 10.47 -21.51 3.08
N ILE A 32 10.27 -20.69 4.12
CA ILE A 32 10.60 -19.26 4.09
C ILE A 32 12.04 -19.17 3.60
N PRO A 33 12.38 -18.38 2.56
CA PRO A 33 13.76 -18.13 2.18
C PRO A 33 14.51 -17.76 3.44
N THR A 34 15.40 -18.64 3.86
CA THR A 34 15.91 -18.63 5.21
C THR A 34 16.58 -17.29 5.48
N LEU A 35 16.11 -16.57 6.49
CA LEU A 35 16.85 -15.45 7.11
C LEU A 35 18.22 -15.93 7.66
N THR A 36 18.51 -17.23 7.63
CA THR A 36 19.76 -17.86 8.04
C THR A 36 20.97 -17.09 7.52
N GLY A 37 21.75 -16.57 8.47
CA GLY A 37 22.95 -15.78 8.22
C GLY A 37 22.73 -14.27 8.00
N ARG A 38 21.49 -13.77 8.06
CA ARG A 38 21.19 -12.33 8.04
C ARG A 38 20.96 -11.82 9.46
N THR A 39 21.64 -10.74 9.82
CA THR A 39 21.33 -10.00 11.04
C THR A 39 20.24 -9.00 10.71
N VAL A 40 19.06 -9.09 11.33
CA VAL A 40 17.99 -8.08 11.16
C VAL A 40 17.92 -7.22 12.43
N ARG A 41 17.93 -5.90 12.24
CA ARG A 41 17.89 -4.91 13.32
C ARG A 41 16.77 -3.88 13.15
N CYS A 42 16.21 -3.77 11.95
CA CYS A 42 15.17 -2.79 11.66
C CYS A 42 14.04 -3.35 10.80
N LEU A 43 12.81 -2.92 11.10
CA LEU A 43 11.66 -3.08 10.24
C LEU A 43 11.16 -1.69 9.81
N LEU A 44 11.15 -1.46 8.50
CA LEU A 44 10.49 -0.34 7.84
C LEU A 44 9.09 -0.77 7.43
N PHE A 45 8.11 0.12 7.64
CA PHE A 45 6.72 -0.14 7.31
C PHE A 45 6.19 0.89 6.30
N ASP A 46 5.44 0.44 5.30
CA ASP A 46 4.41 1.29 4.71
C ASP A 46 3.24 1.51 5.70
N LEU A 47 2.33 2.43 5.38
CA LEU A 47 1.16 2.73 6.19
C LEU A 47 -0.17 2.25 5.57
N GLY A 48 -0.43 2.62 4.31
CA GLY A 48 -1.71 2.36 3.64
C GLY A 48 -1.93 0.88 3.42
N ASP A 49 -3.06 0.33 3.88
CA ASP A 49 -3.38 -1.11 3.82
C ASP A 49 -2.33 -2.07 4.43
N THR A 50 -1.26 -1.51 5.01
CA THR A 50 -0.21 -2.18 5.77
C THR A 50 -0.48 -2.06 7.27
N LEU A 51 -0.48 -0.85 7.83
CA LEU A 51 -0.76 -0.57 9.26
C LEU A 51 -2.17 -0.06 9.53
N TRP A 52 -2.80 0.62 8.58
CA TRP A 52 -4.23 0.97 8.65
C TRP A 52 -4.96 0.51 7.41
N PHE A 53 -6.28 0.58 7.44
CA PHE A 53 -7.12 0.31 6.27
C PHE A 53 -8.26 1.31 6.20
N ARG A 54 -8.88 1.42 5.02
CA ARG A 54 -10.13 2.20 4.87
C ARG A 54 -11.29 1.37 5.43
N LYS A 55 -11.89 1.79 6.54
CA LYS A 55 -12.94 1.01 7.24
C LYS A 55 -14.35 1.28 6.72
N ASP A 56 -14.71 2.57 6.63
CA ASP A 56 -16.08 2.99 6.36
C ASP A 56 -16.10 4.01 5.24
N LEU A 57 -16.65 3.61 4.09
CA LEU A 57 -16.78 4.48 2.93
C LEU A 57 -17.74 5.64 3.18
N ALA A 58 -18.77 5.48 3.99
CA ALA A 58 -19.72 6.57 4.24
C ALA A 58 -19.06 7.68 5.07
N VAL A 59 -18.25 7.30 6.07
CA VAL A 59 -17.44 8.26 6.84
C VAL A 59 -16.39 8.91 5.95
N TRP A 60 -15.70 8.14 5.10
CA TRP A 60 -14.76 8.69 4.11
C TRP A 60 -15.44 9.71 3.20
N GLN A 61 -16.56 9.34 2.58
CA GLN A 61 -17.30 10.19 1.66
C GLN A 61 -17.78 11.48 2.34
N GLN A 62 -18.21 11.41 3.60
CA GLN A 62 -18.62 12.60 4.35
C GLN A 62 -17.45 13.57 4.53
N LEU A 63 -16.28 13.07 4.93
CA LEU A 63 -15.08 13.89 5.12
C LEU A 63 -14.55 14.43 3.79
N GLU A 64 -14.58 13.61 2.74
CA GLU A 64 -14.21 14.00 1.38
C GLU A 64 -15.12 15.11 0.86
N ASN A 65 -16.44 14.96 0.99
CA ASN A 65 -17.41 15.99 0.60
C ASN A 65 -17.17 17.32 1.32
N ALA A 66 -16.80 17.28 2.60
CA ALA A 66 -16.47 18.49 3.35
C ALA A 66 -15.23 19.19 2.77
N SER A 67 -14.15 18.44 2.50
CA SER A 67 -12.94 18.98 1.88
C SER A 67 -13.16 19.46 0.43
N ASN A 68 -14.00 18.76 -0.33
CA ASN A 68 -14.42 19.16 -1.68
C ASN A 68 -15.14 20.51 -1.65
N ALA A 69 -16.11 20.67 -0.75
CA ALA A 69 -16.82 21.93 -0.58
C ALA A 69 -15.86 23.07 -0.20
N GLN A 70 -14.90 22.81 0.70
CA GLN A 70 -13.89 23.79 1.10
C GLN A 70 -12.99 24.22 -0.08
N ALA A 71 -12.48 23.26 -0.85
CA ALA A 71 -11.64 23.53 -2.01
C ALA A 71 -12.40 24.32 -3.09
N ALA A 72 -13.66 23.97 -3.35
CA ALA A 72 -14.51 24.69 -4.28
C ALA A 72 -14.79 26.13 -3.81
N ALA A 73 -15.11 26.33 -2.53
CA ALA A 73 -15.33 27.65 -1.97
C ALA A 73 -14.08 28.54 -2.07
N LEU A 74 -12.90 27.98 -1.78
CA LEU A 74 -11.62 28.67 -1.94
C LEU A 74 -11.35 29.03 -3.42
N LEU A 75 -11.58 28.08 -4.34
CA LEU A 75 -11.38 28.31 -5.77
C LEU A 75 -12.27 29.45 -6.27
N ARG A 76 -13.55 29.50 -5.88
CA ARG A 76 -14.49 30.59 -6.24
C ARG A 76 -14.06 31.96 -5.71
N GLN A 77 -13.50 32.00 -4.50
CA GLN A 77 -13.02 33.26 -3.90
C GLN A 77 -11.76 33.76 -4.60
N THR A 78 -10.95 32.85 -5.10
CA THR A 78 -9.60 33.15 -5.60
C THR A 78 -9.57 33.38 -7.10
N VAL A 79 -10.43 32.69 -7.85
CA VAL A 79 -10.44 32.74 -9.31
C VAL A 79 -11.87 32.90 -9.80
N ALA A 80 -12.17 34.08 -10.36
CA ALA A 80 -13.50 34.40 -10.85
C ALA A 80 -13.63 34.08 -12.34
N PRO A 81 -14.34 33.00 -12.71
CA PRO A 81 -15.16 33.04 -13.91
C PRO A 81 -16.61 32.61 -13.67
N VAL A 82 -17.49 33.15 -14.51
CA VAL A 82 -18.94 32.87 -14.56
C VAL A 82 -19.26 31.39 -14.78
N SER A 83 -18.33 30.61 -15.37
CA SER A 83 -18.53 29.18 -15.71
C SER A 83 -18.54 28.21 -14.53
N LEU A 84 -18.03 28.61 -13.35
CA LEU A 84 -18.06 27.76 -12.15
C LEU A 84 -19.41 27.82 -11.42
N LEU A 85 -20.30 28.76 -11.75
CA LEU A 85 -21.50 29.09 -10.96
C LEU A 85 -22.63 28.05 -11.06
N ASP A 86 -22.62 27.16 -12.04
CA ASP A 86 -23.74 26.24 -12.30
C ASP A 86 -23.69 24.91 -11.51
N ARG A 87 -22.67 24.72 -10.66
CA ARG A 87 -22.49 23.51 -9.83
C ARG A 87 -22.51 23.85 -8.34
N SER A 88 -22.98 22.91 -7.52
CA SER A 88 -22.77 23.00 -6.06
C SER A 88 -21.30 22.87 -5.71
N ASP A 89 -20.89 23.39 -4.55
CA ASP A 89 -19.49 23.35 -4.11
C ASP A 89 -18.98 21.91 -3.94
N ILE A 90 -19.81 20.99 -3.44
CA ILE A 90 -19.44 19.57 -3.34
C ILE A 90 -19.17 18.99 -4.73
N ALA A 91 -20.06 19.23 -5.71
CA ALA A 91 -19.92 18.68 -7.04
C ALA A 91 -18.72 19.26 -7.80
N LEU A 92 -18.45 20.57 -7.64
CA LEU A 92 -17.27 21.21 -8.19
C LEU A 92 -15.98 20.66 -7.54
N GLY A 93 -15.96 20.56 -6.21
CA GLY A 93 -14.82 20.06 -5.46
C GLY A 93 -14.51 18.60 -5.77
N GLN A 94 -15.53 17.76 -5.95
CA GLN A 94 -15.37 16.38 -6.40
C GLN A 94 -14.72 16.33 -7.78
N HIS A 95 -15.27 17.08 -8.75
CA HIS A 95 -14.73 17.11 -10.10
C HIS A 95 -13.28 17.60 -10.13
N LEU A 96 -12.94 18.57 -9.27
CA LEU A 96 -11.59 19.08 -9.10
C LEU A 96 -10.66 18.03 -8.49
N ARG A 97 -11.10 17.30 -7.46
CA ARG A 97 -10.35 16.18 -6.88
C ARG A 97 -10.05 15.14 -7.95
N ASP A 98 -11.08 14.65 -8.63
CA ASP A 98 -10.95 13.56 -9.61
C ASP A 98 -9.97 13.95 -10.75
N ALA A 99 -10.09 15.18 -11.26
CA ALA A 99 -9.19 15.69 -12.29
C ALA A 99 -7.75 15.90 -11.77
N THR A 100 -7.59 16.39 -10.54
CA THR A 100 -6.28 16.58 -9.92
C THR A 100 -5.61 15.23 -9.66
N ASP A 101 -6.34 14.25 -9.15
CA ASP A 101 -5.84 12.91 -8.91
C ASP A 101 -5.41 12.25 -10.23
N GLU A 102 -6.19 12.39 -11.33
CA GLU A 102 -5.76 11.89 -12.64
C GLU A 102 -4.49 12.60 -13.13
N GLN A 103 -4.40 13.91 -12.98
CA GLN A 103 -3.22 14.65 -13.40
C GLN A 103 -1.98 14.23 -12.60
N ILE A 104 -2.11 14.06 -11.28
CA ILE A 104 -1.07 13.52 -10.41
C ILE A 104 -0.62 12.15 -10.93
N ARG A 105 -1.56 11.25 -11.25
CA ARG A 105 -1.25 9.91 -11.76
C ARG A 105 -0.50 9.94 -13.08
N ILE A 106 -0.86 10.82 -13.99
CA ILE A 106 -0.12 11.04 -15.24
C ILE A 106 1.34 11.42 -14.91
N MET A 107 1.55 12.34 -13.97
CA MET A 107 2.90 12.72 -13.53
C MET A 107 3.66 11.54 -12.92
N ILE A 108 3.03 10.71 -12.07
CA ILE A 108 3.66 9.50 -11.50
C ILE A 108 4.05 8.52 -12.62
N ARG A 109 3.21 8.33 -13.65
CA ARG A 109 3.52 7.44 -14.77
C ARG A 109 4.73 7.93 -15.58
N GLN A 110 4.89 9.24 -15.69
CA GLN A 110 6.01 9.86 -16.39
C GLN A 110 7.31 9.77 -15.59
N ASP A 111 7.25 9.99 -14.27
CA ASP A 111 8.38 9.83 -13.36
C ASP A 111 7.98 9.07 -12.07
N PRO A 112 8.08 7.73 -12.06
CA PRO A 112 7.61 6.91 -10.94
C PRO A 112 8.41 7.06 -9.64
N GLY A 113 9.64 7.61 -9.72
CA GLY A 113 10.54 7.74 -8.57
C GLY A 113 10.48 9.11 -7.88
N LEU A 114 9.74 10.05 -8.46
CA LEU A 114 9.59 11.41 -7.93
C LEU A 114 8.18 11.66 -7.39
N GLU A 115 8.12 12.47 -6.34
CA GLU A 115 6.87 13.04 -5.87
C GLU A 115 6.48 14.21 -6.81
N PRO A 116 5.24 14.25 -7.33
CA PRO A 116 4.79 15.23 -8.27
C PRO A 116 4.54 16.52 -7.51
N ASP A 117 4.70 17.63 -8.20
CA ASP A 117 4.25 18.90 -7.68
C ASP A 117 2.72 18.94 -7.75
N CYS A 118 2.05 18.49 -6.69
CA CYS A 118 0.59 18.45 -6.60
C CYS A 118 -0.04 19.85 -6.72
N ALA A 119 0.64 20.89 -6.26
CA ALA A 119 0.20 22.27 -6.47
C ALA A 119 0.20 22.61 -7.97
N HIS A 120 1.25 22.21 -8.70
CA HIS A 120 1.30 22.36 -10.15
C HIS A 120 0.25 21.51 -10.87
N ALA A 121 -0.05 20.29 -10.39
CA ALA A 121 -1.12 19.46 -10.95
C ALA A 121 -2.47 20.17 -10.90
N VAL A 122 -2.81 20.82 -9.78
CA VAL A 122 -4.01 21.66 -9.67
C VAL A 122 -3.97 22.81 -10.67
N VAL A 123 -2.84 23.52 -10.80
CA VAL A 123 -2.70 24.61 -11.79
C VAL A 123 -2.98 24.11 -13.21
N GLN A 124 -2.41 22.96 -13.61
CA GLN A 124 -2.62 22.38 -14.93
C GLN A 124 -4.09 22.01 -15.18
N VAL A 125 -4.77 21.42 -14.19
CA VAL A 125 -6.20 21.11 -14.27
C VAL A 125 -7.03 22.37 -14.47
N LEU A 126 -6.78 23.42 -13.68
CA LEU A 126 -7.52 24.67 -13.80
C LEU A 126 -7.27 25.36 -15.16
N GLN A 127 -6.04 25.31 -15.67
CA GLN A 127 -5.72 25.81 -17.02
C GLN A 127 -6.45 25.01 -18.12
N GLN A 128 -6.56 23.69 -18.00
CA GLN A 128 -7.34 22.86 -18.92
C GLN A 128 -8.82 23.23 -18.91
N TRP A 129 -9.34 23.74 -17.79
CA TRP A 129 -10.69 24.28 -17.68
C TRP A 129 -10.82 25.73 -18.16
N SER A 130 -9.80 26.26 -18.86
CA SER A 130 -9.72 27.64 -19.34
C SER A 130 -9.81 28.69 -18.21
N ILE A 131 -9.34 28.33 -17.01
CA ILE A 131 -9.22 29.25 -15.89
C ILE A 131 -7.81 29.86 -15.93
N GLU A 132 -7.75 31.14 -16.30
CA GLU A 132 -6.49 31.89 -16.41
C GLU A 132 -6.07 32.56 -15.09
N GLY A 133 -4.82 33.01 -15.02
CA GLY A 133 -4.30 33.75 -13.85
C GLY A 133 -4.04 32.90 -12.60
N VAL A 134 -4.16 31.57 -12.70
CA VAL A 134 -3.88 30.64 -11.60
C VAL A 134 -2.39 30.54 -11.36
N THR A 135 -1.95 30.91 -10.15
CA THR A 135 -0.56 30.80 -9.69
C THR A 135 -0.33 29.48 -8.95
N ARG A 136 0.94 29.12 -8.73
CA ARG A 136 1.31 27.96 -7.92
C ARG A 136 0.78 28.04 -6.48
N ASP A 137 0.75 29.24 -5.89
CA ASP A 137 0.24 29.43 -4.52
C ASP A 137 -1.26 29.15 -4.44
N ILE A 138 -2.03 29.50 -5.47
CA ILE A 138 -3.44 29.14 -5.59
C ILE A 138 -3.58 27.62 -5.69
N GLY A 139 -2.77 26.99 -6.56
CA GLY A 139 -2.74 25.53 -6.69
C GLY A 139 -2.43 24.83 -5.37
N ALA A 140 -1.46 25.32 -4.60
CA ALA A 140 -1.09 24.77 -3.30
C ALA A 140 -2.21 24.93 -2.27
N ALA A 141 -2.84 26.11 -2.20
CA ALA A 141 -3.92 26.36 -1.25
C ALA A 141 -5.16 25.49 -1.57
N VAL A 142 -5.49 25.34 -2.85
CA VAL A 142 -6.58 24.46 -3.31
C VAL A 142 -6.26 22.99 -3.04
N PHE A 143 -5.03 22.55 -3.33
CA PHE A 143 -4.60 21.18 -3.06
C PHE A 143 -4.64 20.86 -1.55
N GLU A 144 -4.21 21.79 -0.70
CA GLU A 144 -4.33 21.63 0.76
C GLU A 144 -5.79 21.59 1.22
N ALA A 145 -6.67 22.39 0.61
CA ALA A 145 -8.10 22.36 0.91
C ALA A 145 -8.79 21.03 0.53
N LEU A 146 -8.22 20.29 -0.43
CA LEU A 146 -8.67 18.93 -0.80
C LEU A 146 -8.21 17.85 0.19
N ARG A 147 -7.39 18.17 1.20
CA ARG A 147 -6.87 17.17 2.12
C ARG A 147 -7.97 16.60 3.01
N VAL A 148 -8.08 15.27 3.03
CA VAL A 148 -8.93 14.53 3.97
C VAL A 148 -8.07 14.06 5.15
N ARG A 149 -8.51 14.36 6.37
CA ARG A 149 -7.79 13.91 7.58
C ARG A 149 -7.89 12.39 7.77
N ILE A 150 -6.80 11.80 8.26
CA ILE A 150 -6.69 10.36 8.42
C ILE A 150 -7.43 9.82 9.66
N PRO A 151 -7.32 10.45 10.85
CA PRO A 151 -7.99 9.96 12.05
C PRO A 151 -9.51 9.94 11.85
N GLY A 152 -10.12 8.78 12.13
CA GLY A 152 -11.54 8.53 11.95
C GLY A 152 -11.92 7.86 10.63
N SER A 153 -11.08 7.98 9.59
CA SER A 153 -11.34 7.37 8.29
C SER A 153 -10.45 6.15 7.99
N ARG A 154 -9.27 6.10 8.61
CA ARG A 154 -8.31 4.99 8.49
C ARG A 154 -7.87 4.47 9.86
N PRO A 155 -8.67 3.62 10.53
CA PRO A 155 -8.23 2.97 11.76
C PRO A 155 -7.09 1.99 11.47
N LEU A 156 -6.27 1.75 12.49
CA LEU A 156 -5.24 0.71 12.46
C LEU A 156 -5.89 -0.68 12.35
N PHE A 157 -5.18 -1.64 11.78
CA PHE A 157 -5.53 -3.05 11.97
C PHE A 157 -5.39 -3.43 13.46
N ASP A 158 -6.26 -4.32 13.93
CA ASP A 158 -6.40 -4.66 15.36
C ASP A 158 -5.09 -5.21 15.97
N ASP A 159 -4.24 -5.84 15.16
CA ASP A 159 -2.98 -6.47 15.57
C ASP A 159 -1.76 -5.54 15.53
N VAL A 160 -1.90 -4.30 15.03
CA VAL A 160 -0.74 -3.42 14.76
C VAL A 160 -0.06 -2.95 16.03
N LEU A 161 -0.80 -2.35 16.96
CA LEU A 161 -0.19 -1.71 18.14
C LEU A 161 0.50 -2.74 19.06
N SER A 162 -0.13 -3.90 19.26
CA SER A 162 0.45 -5.00 20.04
C SER A 162 1.70 -5.56 19.37
N THR A 163 1.68 -5.71 18.03
CA THR A 163 2.83 -6.20 17.28
C THR A 163 4.01 -5.24 17.33
N LEU A 164 3.78 -3.93 17.09
CA LEU A 164 4.84 -2.92 17.16
C LEU A 164 5.46 -2.86 18.57
N THR A 165 4.64 -3.01 19.61
CA THR A 165 5.12 -3.09 21.01
C THR A 165 6.07 -4.26 21.22
N ILE A 166 5.68 -5.47 20.78
CA ILE A 166 6.49 -6.67 20.97
C ILE A 166 7.78 -6.60 20.14
N LEU A 167 7.73 -6.09 18.91
CA LEU A 167 8.92 -5.88 18.08
C LEU A 167 9.93 -4.92 18.74
N GLN A 168 9.47 -3.80 19.29
CA GLN A 168 10.36 -2.91 20.06
C GLN A 168 10.93 -3.57 21.31
N GLN A 169 10.13 -4.33 22.06
CA GLN A 169 10.59 -5.05 23.24
C GLN A 169 11.66 -6.10 22.92
N ARG A 170 11.59 -6.69 21.72
CA ARG A 170 12.62 -7.60 21.18
C ARG A 170 13.88 -6.86 20.68
N GLY A 171 13.87 -5.53 20.69
CA GLY A 171 15.00 -4.66 20.39
C GLY A 171 15.03 -4.13 18.95
N PHE A 172 14.04 -4.43 18.11
CA PHE A 172 14.01 -3.94 16.74
C PHE A 172 13.79 -2.44 16.70
N GLN A 173 14.54 -1.75 15.84
CA GLN A 173 14.23 -0.37 15.50
C GLN A 173 13.14 -0.32 14.43
N LEU A 174 12.23 0.64 14.53
CA LEU A 174 11.09 0.76 13.63
C LEU A 174 11.14 2.08 12.86
N GLY A 175 10.82 2.03 11.58
CA GLY A 175 10.72 3.19 10.70
C GLY A 175 9.50 3.12 9.78
N ILE A 176 9.15 4.24 9.17
CA ILE A 176 8.07 4.33 8.19
C ILE A 176 8.65 4.82 6.86
N VAL A 177 8.17 4.23 5.76
CA VAL A 177 8.43 4.72 4.39
C VAL A 177 7.11 4.72 3.63
N THR A 178 6.55 5.88 3.35
CA THR A 178 5.20 6.01 2.79
C THR A 178 5.12 6.97 1.62
N ASN A 179 4.38 6.56 0.58
CA ASN A 179 4.00 7.45 -0.52
C ASN A 179 2.72 8.20 -0.14
N ARG A 180 2.82 9.52 0.01
CA ARG A 180 1.74 10.39 0.47
C ARG A 180 1.91 11.76 -0.16
N HIS A 181 0.84 12.29 -0.75
CA HIS A 181 0.86 13.64 -1.34
C HIS A 181 0.78 14.77 -0.30
N TRP A 182 0.37 14.46 0.93
CA TRP A 182 0.35 15.40 2.06
C TRP A 182 1.22 14.88 3.21
N GLY A 183 2.19 15.70 3.62
CA GLY A 183 3.12 15.44 4.73
C GLY A 183 3.09 16.55 5.80
N GLY A 184 4.24 16.83 6.41
CA GLY A 184 4.40 17.90 7.39
C GLY A 184 3.68 17.69 8.73
N GLN A 185 3.55 18.78 9.49
CA GLN A 185 3.05 18.74 10.88
C GLN A 185 1.66 18.11 10.99
N LEU A 186 0.75 18.42 10.07
CA LEU A 186 -0.62 17.91 10.16
C LEU A 186 -0.68 16.39 9.97
N PHE A 187 0.25 15.83 9.21
CA PHE A 187 0.35 14.38 9.11
C PHE A 187 1.00 13.75 10.35
N GLN A 188 1.98 14.43 10.98
CA GLN A 188 2.50 14.00 12.28
C GLN A 188 1.41 13.98 13.37
N GLU A 189 0.51 14.96 13.38
CA GLU A 189 -0.66 14.99 14.27
C GLU A 189 -1.61 13.81 14.03
N ASP A 190 -1.81 13.42 12.76
CA ASP A 190 -2.59 12.23 12.41
C ASP A 190 -1.94 10.95 12.98
N LEU A 191 -0.62 10.78 12.81
CA LEU A 191 0.13 9.65 13.36
C LEU A 191 0.11 9.63 14.89
N GLN A 192 0.19 10.80 15.52
CA GLN A 192 0.09 10.94 16.98
C GLN A 192 -1.27 10.49 17.49
N THR A 193 -2.34 10.89 16.79
CA THR A 193 -3.72 10.53 17.13
C THR A 193 -3.96 9.03 17.02
N LEU A 194 -3.30 8.38 16.05
CA LEU A 194 -3.34 6.92 15.89
C LEU A 194 -2.43 6.17 16.87
N GLY A 195 -1.64 6.89 17.69
CA GLY A 195 -0.70 6.30 18.64
C GLY A 195 0.59 5.75 18.00
N LEU A 196 0.82 6.01 16.70
CA LEU A 196 1.99 5.50 15.97
C LEU A 196 3.28 6.22 16.39
N LEU A 197 3.22 7.49 16.81
CA LEU A 197 4.41 8.21 17.28
C LEU A 197 4.98 7.69 18.61
N ASN A 198 4.29 6.76 19.29
CA ASN A 198 4.88 6.02 20.41
C ASN A 198 5.93 4.99 19.95
N PHE A 199 5.89 4.61 18.66
CA PHE A 199 6.73 3.56 18.08
C PHE A 199 7.73 4.10 17.05
N PHE A 200 7.36 5.16 16.35
CA PHE A 200 8.15 5.75 15.28
C PHE A 200 8.60 7.15 15.67
N ASP A 201 9.89 7.32 15.92
CA ASP A 201 10.49 8.66 16.03
C ASP A 201 10.27 9.41 14.71
N PRO A 202 9.80 10.67 14.72
CA PRO A 202 9.56 11.45 13.51
C PRO A 202 10.74 11.49 12.53
N ARG A 203 11.98 11.35 13.02
CA ARG A 203 13.19 11.30 12.18
C ARG A 203 13.31 10.01 11.37
N HIS A 204 12.63 8.94 11.77
CA HIS A 204 12.63 7.63 11.10
C HIS A 204 11.44 7.45 10.15
N ILE A 205 10.69 8.53 9.89
CA ILE A 205 9.50 8.53 9.04
C ILE A 205 9.85 9.25 7.74
N ALA A 206 10.00 8.50 6.66
CA ALA A 206 10.19 9.02 5.31
C ALA A 206 8.84 9.17 4.61
N ILE A 207 8.45 10.42 4.33
CA ILE A 207 7.19 10.79 3.68
C ILE A 207 7.53 11.39 2.32
N SER A 208 6.95 10.84 1.25
CA SER A 208 7.33 11.27 -0.10
C SER A 208 7.03 12.74 -0.41
N ALA A 209 5.91 13.29 0.08
CA ALA A 209 5.60 14.73 0.03
C ALA A 209 6.69 15.62 0.64
N ASP A 210 7.30 15.19 1.74
CA ASP A 210 8.30 16.00 2.45
C ASP A 210 9.69 15.89 1.78
N LEU A 211 9.95 14.79 1.08
CA LEU A 211 11.26 14.48 0.50
C LEU A 211 11.35 14.76 -1.00
N GLY A 212 10.23 14.92 -1.70
CA GLY A 212 10.19 15.09 -3.17
C GLY A 212 10.53 13.82 -3.96
N ILE A 213 10.81 12.71 -3.28
CA ILE A 213 11.11 11.40 -3.86
C ILE A 213 10.16 10.37 -3.27
N ARG A 214 9.84 9.33 -4.05
CA ARG A 214 8.87 8.33 -3.62
C ARG A 214 9.27 6.91 -3.97
N LYS A 215 8.69 5.94 -3.29
CA LYS A 215 8.81 4.52 -3.64
C LYS A 215 8.30 4.29 -5.07
N PRO A 216 8.99 3.50 -5.91
CA PRO A 216 10.09 2.58 -5.59
C PRO A 216 11.51 3.18 -5.66
N ASN A 217 11.69 4.50 -5.64
CA ASN A 217 13.03 5.08 -5.63
C ASN A 217 13.83 4.63 -4.39
N PRO A 218 15.00 3.99 -4.52
CA PRO A 218 15.78 3.49 -3.37
C PRO A 218 16.17 4.59 -2.37
N ALA A 219 16.31 5.84 -2.82
CA ALA A 219 16.73 6.95 -1.96
C ALA A 219 15.79 7.22 -0.78
N ILE A 220 14.48 6.93 -0.91
CA ILE A 220 13.52 7.16 0.18
C ILE A 220 13.71 6.14 1.32
N PHE A 221 14.02 4.88 1.00
CA PHE A 221 14.33 3.86 2.00
C PHE A 221 15.65 4.15 2.70
N LEU A 222 16.67 4.56 1.93
CA LEU A 222 17.95 5.00 2.48
C LEU A 222 17.81 6.19 3.43
N HIS A 223 16.90 7.13 3.16
CA HIS A 223 16.64 8.25 4.05
C HIS A 223 16.25 7.77 5.46
N ALA A 224 15.25 6.87 5.55
CA ALA A 224 14.82 6.30 6.83
C ALA A 224 15.95 5.49 7.51
N LEU A 225 16.65 4.65 6.76
CA LEU A 225 17.74 3.81 7.27
C LEU A 225 18.94 4.62 7.79
N ASN A 226 19.28 5.71 7.11
CA ASN A 226 20.36 6.61 7.53
C ASN A 226 20.02 7.29 8.86
N ALA A 227 18.77 7.70 9.06
CA ALA A 227 18.31 8.26 10.33
C ALA A 227 18.35 7.23 11.48
N LEU A 228 18.10 5.96 11.16
CA LEU A 228 18.17 4.82 12.09
C LEU A 228 19.60 4.29 12.32
N HIS A 229 20.58 4.75 11.53
CA HIS A 229 21.94 4.22 11.48
C HIS A 229 21.99 2.70 11.24
N ILE A 230 21.13 2.20 10.35
CA ILE A 230 21.05 0.78 9.98
C ILE A 230 21.47 0.59 8.52
N PRO A 231 22.40 -0.34 8.21
CA PRO A 231 22.70 -0.67 6.82
C PRO A 231 21.52 -1.44 6.19
N PRO A 232 21.26 -1.26 4.89
CA PRO A 232 20.12 -1.89 4.20
C PRO A 232 20.01 -3.41 4.36
N GLU A 233 21.13 -4.12 4.35
CA GLU A 233 21.20 -5.56 4.51
C GLU A 233 20.66 -6.08 5.86
N GLU A 234 20.61 -5.22 6.88
CA GLU A 234 20.08 -5.49 8.21
C GLU A 234 18.62 -5.02 8.41
N ALA A 235 17.96 -4.60 7.33
CA ALA A 235 16.60 -4.10 7.36
C ALA A 235 15.60 -4.99 6.63
N VAL A 236 14.34 -4.86 7.04
CA VAL A 236 13.17 -5.46 6.40
C VAL A 236 12.23 -4.34 5.95
N MET A 237 11.69 -4.41 4.73
CA MET A 237 10.58 -3.57 4.28
C MET A 237 9.29 -4.37 4.30
N VAL A 238 8.30 -3.90 5.04
CA VAL A 238 6.95 -4.47 5.12
C VAL A 238 5.96 -3.52 4.46
N GLY A 239 5.26 -3.96 3.43
CA GLY A 239 4.30 -3.12 2.71
C GLY A 239 3.28 -3.90 1.90
N ASP A 240 2.26 -3.21 1.42
CA ASP A 240 1.13 -3.78 0.67
C ASP A 240 1.29 -3.65 -0.85
N SER A 241 2.08 -2.68 -1.32
CA SER A 241 2.25 -2.44 -2.75
C SER A 241 3.48 -3.18 -3.27
N LEU A 242 3.23 -4.23 -4.05
CA LEU A 242 4.30 -4.97 -4.73
C LEU A 242 5.17 -4.06 -5.60
N LYS A 243 4.57 -3.05 -6.24
CA LYS A 243 5.28 -2.16 -7.18
C LYS A 243 6.11 -1.10 -6.46
N ALA A 244 5.60 -0.56 -5.35
CA ALA A 244 6.28 0.52 -4.64
C ALA A 244 7.29 -0.04 -3.62
N ASP A 245 6.90 -1.01 -2.81
CA ASP A 245 7.65 -1.42 -1.62
C ASP A 245 8.78 -2.37 -1.92
N ILE A 246 8.64 -3.22 -2.95
CA ILE A 246 9.53 -4.35 -3.17
C ILE A 246 10.74 -3.99 -4.04
N PRO A 247 10.61 -3.40 -5.25
CA PRO A 247 11.74 -3.28 -6.17
C PRO A 247 12.86 -2.38 -5.62
N GLY A 248 12.49 -1.20 -5.11
CA GLY A 248 13.44 -0.25 -4.53
C GLY A 248 14.16 -0.79 -3.30
N SER A 249 13.45 -1.56 -2.46
CA SER A 249 14.02 -2.23 -1.30
C SER A 249 15.00 -3.33 -1.71
N LYS A 250 14.62 -4.19 -2.68
CA LYS A 250 15.49 -5.26 -3.18
C LYS A 250 16.78 -4.74 -3.81
N MET A 251 16.71 -3.61 -4.52
CA MET A 251 17.90 -2.97 -5.10
C MET A 251 18.96 -2.60 -4.04
N LEU A 252 18.52 -2.33 -2.81
CA LEU A 252 19.40 -2.02 -1.69
C LEU A 252 19.81 -3.25 -0.87
N GLY A 253 19.27 -4.43 -1.19
CA GLY A 253 19.46 -5.63 -0.39
C GLY A 253 18.59 -5.69 0.87
N ILE A 254 17.57 -4.83 1.01
CA ILE A 254 16.60 -4.89 2.11
C ILE A 254 15.75 -6.16 1.93
N PHE A 255 15.52 -6.92 3.01
CA PHE A 255 14.61 -8.08 2.96
C PHE A 255 13.17 -7.62 2.81
N THR A 256 12.41 -8.22 1.90
CA THR A 256 11.09 -7.71 1.51
C THR A 256 9.96 -8.62 1.96
N VAL A 257 9.00 -8.04 2.70
CA VAL A 257 7.80 -8.71 3.19
C VAL A 257 6.59 -8.03 2.57
N TRP A 258 5.84 -8.78 1.77
CA TRP A 258 4.59 -8.31 1.19
C TRP A 258 3.40 -8.71 2.07
N LYS A 259 2.59 -7.73 2.45
CA LYS A 259 1.30 -7.92 3.12
C LYS A 259 0.18 -7.52 2.14
N PRO A 260 -0.39 -8.45 1.37
CA PRO A 260 -1.40 -8.11 0.37
C PRO A 260 -2.61 -7.44 0.98
N LYS A 261 -3.19 -6.46 0.28
CA LYS A 261 -4.47 -5.83 0.65
C LYS A 261 -5.57 -6.89 0.89
N PRO A 262 -6.51 -6.68 1.83
CA PRO A 262 -7.58 -7.65 2.12
C PRO A 262 -8.41 -8.07 0.90
N GLY A 263 -8.64 -7.16 -0.06
CA GLY A 263 -9.39 -7.44 -1.29
C GLY A 263 -8.68 -8.42 -2.22
N VAL A 264 -7.37 -8.24 -2.42
CA VAL A 264 -6.53 -9.10 -3.27
C VAL A 264 -6.52 -10.54 -2.75
N ARG A 265 -6.46 -10.73 -1.43
CA ARG A 265 -6.46 -12.05 -0.79
C ARG A 265 -7.72 -12.86 -1.05
N ARG A 266 -8.88 -12.21 -0.89
CA ARG A 266 -10.17 -12.88 -1.12
C ARG A 266 -10.25 -13.47 -2.52
N GLN A 267 -9.75 -12.74 -3.52
CA GLN A 267 -9.74 -13.20 -4.90
C GLN A 267 -8.75 -14.35 -5.12
N THR A 268 -7.52 -14.25 -4.60
CA THR A 268 -6.56 -15.37 -4.70
C THR A 268 -7.10 -16.65 -4.07
N HIS A 269 -7.84 -16.55 -2.97
CA HIS A 269 -8.45 -17.70 -2.31
C HIS A 269 -9.63 -18.28 -3.11
N LEU A 270 -10.51 -17.44 -3.67
CA LEU A 270 -11.61 -17.86 -4.54
C LEU A 270 -11.12 -18.57 -5.81
N ILE A 271 -10.05 -18.06 -6.42
CA ILE A 271 -9.41 -18.69 -7.58
C ILE A 271 -8.80 -20.04 -7.20
N ALA A 272 -8.05 -20.11 -6.09
CA ALA A 272 -7.42 -21.34 -5.62
C ALA A 272 -8.42 -22.44 -5.23
N THR A 273 -9.66 -22.06 -4.86
CA THR A 273 -10.73 -23.00 -4.47
C THR A 273 -11.66 -23.37 -5.62
N GLY A 274 -11.41 -22.87 -6.84
CA GLY A 274 -12.19 -23.24 -8.03
C GLY A 274 -13.57 -22.59 -8.11
N ALA A 275 -13.78 -21.44 -7.46
CA ALA A 275 -15.03 -20.69 -7.57
C ALA A 275 -15.28 -20.22 -9.02
N THR A 276 -16.53 -20.29 -9.48
CA THR A 276 -16.92 -19.94 -10.85
C THR A 276 -16.85 -18.42 -11.12
N THR A 277 -16.74 -18.05 -12.40
CA THR A 277 -16.63 -16.66 -12.90
C THR A 277 -17.69 -15.69 -12.35
N ALA A 278 -18.91 -16.16 -12.05
CA ALA A 278 -19.96 -15.36 -11.44
C ALA A 278 -19.68 -14.91 -9.98
N ALA A 279 -18.80 -15.62 -9.25
CA ALA A 279 -18.34 -15.22 -7.92
C ALA A 279 -17.10 -14.31 -7.97
N LEU A 280 -16.43 -14.23 -9.12
CA LEU A 280 -15.26 -13.39 -9.38
C LEU A 280 -15.63 -12.03 -10.00
N SER A 281 -16.86 -11.88 -10.52
CA SER A 281 -17.36 -10.69 -11.20
C SER A 281 -18.01 -9.65 -10.27
N THR A 282 -18.17 -9.93 -8.97
CA THR A 282 -18.65 -8.93 -8.02
C THR A 282 -17.45 -8.11 -7.53
N PRO A 283 -17.37 -6.80 -7.81
CA PRO A 283 -16.40 -5.95 -7.13
C PRO A 283 -16.69 -6.03 -5.64
N ILE A 284 -15.74 -6.50 -4.83
CA ILE A 284 -15.84 -6.42 -3.36
C ILE A 284 -15.23 -5.10 -2.85
N PHE A 285 -15.23 -4.09 -3.71
CA PHE A 285 -15.24 -2.70 -3.31
C PHE A 285 -16.68 -2.24 -3.46
N PRO A 286 -17.25 -1.49 -2.51
CA PRO A 286 -18.59 -0.96 -2.67
C PRO A 286 -18.67 -0.25 -4.02
N GLU A 287 -19.53 -0.78 -4.90
CA GLU A 287 -20.01 -0.03 -6.05
C GLU A 287 -20.62 1.26 -5.51
N GLU A 288 -20.27 2.38 -6.14
CA GLU A 288 -20.75 3.76 -5.91
C GLU A 288 -19.72 4.69 -5.21
N GLY A 289 -19.12 5.59 -6.00
CA GLY A 289 -18.54 6.84 -5.49
C GLY A 289 -17.18 7.30 -6.02
N TYR A 290 -16.72 6.93 -7.22
CA TYR A 290 -15.64 7.68 -7.89
C TYR A 290 -16.12 8.05 -9.30
N GLY A 291 -16.52 9.31 -9.47
CA GLY A 291 -17.13 9.81 -10.69
C GLY A 291 -16.08 10.17 -11.75
N GLY A 292 -16.10 9.49 -12.89
CA GLY A 292 -15.32 9.92 -14.05
C GLY A 292 -15.08 8.84 -15.10
N GLU A 293 -16.14 8.46 -15.81
CA GLU A 293 -16.16 7.70 -17.08
C GLU A 293 -15.39 6.36 -17.21
N ARG A 294 -16.22 5.29 -17.21
CA ARG A 294 -16.11 4.01 -17.92
C ARG A 294 -15.16 2.92 -17.38
N TYR A 295 -15.72 2.13 -16.47
CA TYR A 295 -15.40 0.71 -16.25
C TYR A 295 -16.05 -0.23 -17.30
N ASP A 296 -16.76 0.31 -18.30
CA ASP A 296 -17.66 -0.45 -19.18
C ASP A 296 -16.98 -1.35 -20.23
N ASN A 297 -15.64 -1.42 -20.26
CA ASN A 297 -14.89 -2.23 -21.24
C ASN A 297 -13.74 -3.04 -20.63
N LEU A 298 -13.77 -3.32 -19.32
CA LEU A 298 -12.86 -4.30 -18.74
C LEU A 298 -13.42 -5.70 -18.94
N SER A 299 -12.68 -6.56 -19.63
CA SER A 299 -12.97 -8.00 -19.72
C SER A 299 -13.17 -8.59 -18.32
N GLU A 300 -14.09 -9.55 -18.16
CA GLU A 300 -14.31 -10.26 -16.90
C GLU A 300 -12.96 -10.70 -16.27
N GLY A 301 -12.66 -10.22 -15.04
CA GLY A 301 -11.45 -10.58 -14.28
C GLY A 301 -10.34 -9.51 -14.18
N LEU A 302 -10.55 -8.30 -14.69
CA LEU A 302 -9.66 -7.14 -14.49
C LEU A 302 -10.11 -6.28 -13.30
N LEU A 303 -9.21 -6.01 -12.36
CA LEU A 303 -9.47 -5.13 -11.21
C LEU A 303 -8.34 -4.11 -11.07
N ILE A 304 -8.74 -2.85 -11.05
CA ILE A 304 -7.86 -1.71 -10.79
C ILE A 304 -8.04 -1.37 -9.31
N THR A 305 -6.94 -1.25 -8.56
CA THR A 305 -6.98 -0.57 -7.26
C THR A 305 -6.20 0.73 -7.38
N ASP A 306 -6.64 1.77 -6.67
CA ASP A 306 -6.11 3.13 -6.82
C ASP A 306 -4.59 3.23 -6.61
N ASP A 307 -3.99 2.35 -5.82
CA ASP A 307 -2.54 2.37 -5.53
C ASP A 307 -1.73 1.41 -6.43
N ASP A 308 -2.39 0.45 -7.09
CA ASP A 308 -1.76 -0.54 -7.96
C ASP A 308 -2.33 -0.38 -9.37
N TYR A 309 -1.72 0.52 -10.14
CA TYR A 309 -1.90 0.52 -11.58
C TYR A 309 -1.39 -0.81 -12.14
N VAL A 310 -2.36 -1.72 -12.29
CA VAL A 310 -2.37 -3.03 -12.95
C VAL A 310 -2.09 -4.24 -12.05
N LEU A 311 -3.16 -4.85 -11.53
CA LEU A 311 -3.29 -6.31 -11.49
C LEU A 311 -4.12 -6.71 -12.73
N ALA A 312 -3.48 -7.07 -13.84
CA ALA A 312 -4.20 -7.56 -15.02
C ALA A 312 -4.06 -9.08 -15.14
N HIS A 313 -5.19 -9.80 -15.22
CA HIS A 313 -5.23 -11.05 -15.95
C HIS A 313 -5.25 -10.70 -17.45
N VAL A 314 -4.22 -11.09 -18.21
CA VAL A 314 -4.23 -10.94 -19.68
C VAL A 314 -4.39 -12.33 -20.29
N GLN A 315 -5.47 -12.54 -21.04
CA GLN A 315 -5.69 -13.77 -21.78
C GLN A 315 -4.78 -13.79 -23.01
N ASN A 316 -3.89 -14.78 -23.13
CA ASN A 316 -3.05 -14.91 -24.33
C ASN A 316 -3.86 -15.49 -25.51
N ARG A 317 -3.27 -15.45 -26.73
CA ARG A 317 -3.92 -15.88 -27.98
C ARG A 317 -4.34 -17.36 -28.02
N GLU A 318 -3.98 -18.16 -27.03
CA GLU A 318 -4.29 -19.59 -26.95
C GLU A 318 -5.36 -19.93 -25.89
N GLY A 319 -5.99 -18.91 -25.27
CA GLY A 319 -7.09 -19.13 -24.33
C GLY A 319 -6.66 -19.72 -22.98
N ARG A 320 -5.36 -19.68 -22.66
CA ARG A 320 -4.82 -20.03 -21.33
C ARG A 320 -4.76 -18.76 -20.46
N TRP A 321 -5.13 -18.91 -19.19
CA TRP A 321 -5.06 -17.85 -18.19
C TRP A 321 -3.63 -17.74 -17.67
N ASP A 322 -2.91 -16.69 -18.08
CA ASP A 322 -1.59 -16.39 -17.54
C ASP A 322 -1.76 -15.47 -16.30
N GLN A 323 -1.17 -15.88 -15.18
CA GLN A 323 -1.04 -15.03 -14.00
C GLN A 323 -0.06 -13.90 -14.36
N HIS A 324 -0.51 -12.64 -14.39
CA HIS A 324 0.42 -11.53 -14.26
C HIS A 324 0.37 -10.95 -12.84
N MET A 325 1.17 -11.52 -11.93
CA MET A 325 2.13 -10.62 -11.30
C MET A 325 2.95 -10.01 -12.44
N GLN A 326 3.53 -8.81 -12.34
CA GLN A 326 4.75 -8.64 -13.14
C GLN A 326 5.66 -9.80 -12.69
N SER A 327 5.87 -10.80 -13.56
CA SER A 327 6.47 -12.10 -13.23
C SER A 327 7.90 -11.99 -12.70
N ASP A 328 8.41 -10.77 -12.56
CA ASP A 328 9.76 -10.42 -12.17
C ASP A 328 9.82 -9.79 -10.76
N ILE A 329 8.70 -9.37 -10.16
CA ILE A 329 8.69 -8.79 -8.81
C ILE A 329 8.21 -9.83 -7.81
N GLU A 330 9.16 -10.56 -7.24
CA GLU A 330 8.90 -11.51 -6.16
C GLU A 330 9.31 -10.91 -4.81
N PRO A 331 8.43 -10.79 -3.80
CA PRO A 331 8.85 -10.49 -2.44
C PRO A 331 9.59 -11.69 -1.84
N ASP A 332 10.43 -11.46 -0.84
CA ASP A 332 11.14 -12.56 -0.14
C ASP A 332 10.19 -13.35 0.77
N LEU A 333 9.19 -12.67 1.33
CA LEU A 333 8.17 -13.27 2.17
C LEU A 333 6.80 -12.65 1.93
N ILE A 334 5.76 -13.45 2.14
CA ILE A 334 4.37 -13.00 2.10
C ILE A 334 3.76 -13.31 3.47
N ILE A 335 3.13 -12.30 4.08
CA ILE A 335 2.45 -12.43 5.36
C ILE A 335 0.98 -12.08 5.23
N GLU A 336 0.18 -12.57 6.16
CA GLU A 336 -1.23 -12.22 6.25
C GLU A 336 -1.46 -11.08 7.24
N ASN A 337 -0.95 -11.16 8.45
CA ASN A 337 -1.19 -10.16 9.47
C ASN A 337 0.13 -9.52 9.85
N VAL A 338 0.09 -8.30 10.38
CA VAL A 338 1.31 -7.67 10.90
C VAL A 338 1.86 -8.54 12.03
N SER A 339 0.99 -9.17 12.82
CA SER A 339 1.34 -10.13 13.87
C SER A 339 2.17 -11.33 13.40
N ASP A 340 2.10 -11.73 12.14
CA ASP A 340 2.89 -12.87 11.63
C ASP A 340 4.40 -12.59 11.74
N LEU A 341 4.78 -11.30 11.72
CA LEU A 341 6.16 -10.85 11.97
C LEU A 341 6.69 -11.33 13.33
N LEU A 342 5.82 -11.60 14.30
CA LEU A 342 6.23 -12.06 15.63
C LEU A 342 6.71 -13.51 15.64
N ASP A 343 6.27 -14.33 14.70
CA ASP A 343 6.77 -15.71 14.56
C ASP A 343 8.06 -15.75 13.73
N ILE A 344 8.25 -14.74 12.87
CA ILE A 344 9.40 -14.64 11.95
C ILE A 344 10.59 -13.95 12.63
N PHE A 345 10.35 -12.85 13.33
CA PHE A 345 11.37 -11.96 13.90
C PHE A 345 11.35 -12.01 15.42
N THR A 346 11.98 -13.05 15.99
CA THR A 346 11.94 -13.37 17.42
C THR A 346 12.85 -12.50 18.28
N GLU A 347 14.07 -12.21 17.84
CA GLU A 347 15.05 -11.35 18.52
C GLU A 347 15.91 -10.60 17.49
N VAL A 348 16.59 -9.52 17.92
CA VAL A 348 17.53 -8.79 17.07
C VAL A 348 18.74 -9.64 16.72
N GLY A 349 19.09 -9.70 15.43
CA GLY A 349 20.05 -10.66 14.88
C GLY A 349 19.39 -12.04 14.72
N VAL A 350 19.31 -12.57 13.50
CA VAL A 350 18.49 -13.77 13.25
C VAL A 350 19.33 -15.04 13.39
N GLN A 351 18.67 -16.12 13.85
CA GLN A 351 19.18 -17.48 14.06
C GLN A 351 19.93 -18.10 12.86
#